data_AF-A0A1F6K786-F1
#
_entry.id   AF-A0A1F6K786-F1
#
_cell.length_a   1.000
_cell.length_b   1.000
_cell.length_c   1.000
_cell.angle_alpha   90.00
_cell.angle_beta   90.00
_cell.angle_gamma   90.00
#
_symmetry.space_group_name_H-M   'P 1'
#
loop_
_entity.id
_entity.type
_entity.pdbx_description
1 polymer ?
#
loop_
_entity_poly.entity_id
_entity_poly.type
_entity_poly.pdbx_seq_one_letter_code
_entity_poly.pdbx_strand_id
1 'polypeptide(L)'
;MFLDADHLFDYFLYLYKHQGGISGLLKFSTKEFLSGAYFQKWQKFITPLHAWEIVIISFLLFAVSLPFANYFIATSLALTSHYIVDYFTNNVNKKAYFITYRAKNKFVKKAIAR
;
A
#
# COMPACT_ATOMS: atom_id res chain seq x y z
N MET A 1 0.01 -7.95 -9.13
CA MET A 1 1.15 -8.76 -8.62
C MET A 1 2.36 -7.90 -8.21
N PHE A 2 2.78 -6.86 -8.95
CA PHE A 2 3.79 -5.89 -8.46
C PHE A 2 3.21 -4.69 -7.68
N LEU A 3 1.88 -4.55 -7.65
CA LEU A 3 1.19 -3.47 -6.93
C LEU A 3 1.35 -3.59 -5.41
N ASP A 4 1.46 -4.81 -4.92
CA ASP A 4 1.77 -5.15 -3.52
C ASP A 4 3.21 -4.84 -3.09
N ALA A 5 4.04 -4.29 -3.98
CA ALA A 5 5.41 -3.93 -3.63
C ALA A 5 5.47 -2.80 -2.58
N ASP A 6 4.41 -2.01 -2.42
CA ASP A 6 4.35 -1.00 -1.36
C ASP A 6 4.23 -1.62 0.05
N HIS A 7 3.92 -2.91 0.17
CA HIS A 7 4.08 -3.63 1.44
C HIS A 7 5.55 -3.76 1.86
N LEU A 8 6.51 -3.69 0.93
CA LEU A 8 7.93 -3.60 1.31
C LEU A 8 8.20 -2.31 2.08
N PHE A 9 7.51 -1.22 1.76
CA PHE A 9 7.64 0.02 2.52
C PHE A 9 7.19 -0.17 3.98
N ASP A 10 6.06 -0.82 4.20
CA ASP A 10 5.58 -1.17 5.54
C ASP A 10 6.56 -2.06 6.29
N TYR A 11 7.13 -3.06 5.60
CA TYR A 11 8.09 -3.98 6.20
C TYR A 11 9.41 -3.28 6.55
N PHE A 12 9.94 -2.43 5.67
CA PHE A 12 11.13 -1.64 5.96
C PHE A 12 10.89 -0.66 7.11
N LEU A 13 9.72 -0.04 7.18
CA LEU A 13 9.36 0.81 8.32
C LEU A 13 9.27 0.02 9.62
N TYR A 14 8.68 -1.18 9.59
CA TYR A 14 8.66 -2.09 10.73
C TYR A 14 10.08 -2.43 11.18
N LEU A 15 10.95 -2.87 10.27
CA LEU A 15 12.35 -3.19 10.58
C LEU A 15 13.08 -1.98 11.17
N TYR A 16 12.92 -0.81 10.56
CA TYR A 16 13.53 0.41 11.06
C TYR A 16 13.04 0.77 12.47
N LYS A 17 11.73 0.71 12.73
CA LYS A 17 11.15 1.15 14.01
C LYS A 17 11.28 0.12 15.13
N HIS A 18 11.24 -1.18 14.83
CA HIS A 18 11.20 -2.26 15.82
C HIS A 18 12.47 -3.10 15.89
N GLN A 19 13.35 -3.06 14.88
CA GLN A 19 14.54 -3.91 14.81
C GLN A 19 15.88 -3.16 14.92
N GLY A 20 15.84 -1.86 15.25
CA GLY A 20 17.04 -1.08 15.60
C GLY A 20 17.50 -0.06 14.54
N GLY A 21 16.58 0.54 13.79
CA GLY A 21 16.91 1.54 12.77
C GLY A 21 17.55 0.93 11.54
N ILE A 22 18.66 1.50 11.07
CA ILE A 22 19.38 1.04 9.88
C ILE A 22 19.88 -0.41 10.04
N SER A 23 20.35 -0.78 11.24
CA SER A 23 20.76 -2.16 11.53
C SER A 23 19.58 -3.14 11.47
N GLY A 24 18.36 -2.66 11.72
CA GLY A 24 17.13 -3.43 11.56
C GLY A 24 16.85 -3.79 10.10
N LEU A 25 17.17 -2.91 9.15
CA LEU A 25 16.99 -3.17 7.72
C LEU A 25 17.86 -4.33 7.22
N LEU A 26 19.04 -4.51 7.82
CA LEU A 26 19.94 -5.64 7.53
C LEU A 26 19.37 -6.99 7.98
N LYS A 27 18.34 -7.00 8.83
CA LYS A 27 17.63 -8.20 9.28
C LYS A 27 16.46 -8.57 8.38
N PHE A 28 16.42 -8.05 7.15
CA PHE A 28 15.38 -8.38 6.18
C PHE A 28 15.23 -9.89 6.02
N SER A 29 14.01 -10.38 6.17
CA SER A 29 13.68 -11.78 5.97
C SER A 29 12.55 -11.90 4.96
N THR A 30 12.85 -12.50 3.79
CA THR A 30 11.84 -12.80 2.77
C THR A 30 10.74 -13.70 3.33
N LYS A 31 11.09 -14.60 4.27
CA LYS A 31 10.14 -15.48 4.96
C LYS A 31 9.18 -14.70 5.86
N GLU A 32 9.68 -13.77 6.67
CA GLU A 32 8.82 -12.92 7.52
C GLU A 32 7.96 -11.97 6.67
N PHE A 33 8.53 -11.41 5.60
CA PHE A 33 7.82 -10.54 4.66
C PHE A 33 6.66 -11.28 3.98
N LEU A 34 6.94 -12.39 3.29
CA LEU A 34 5.94 -13.14 2.51
C LEU A 34 4.88 -13.81 3.40
N SER A 35 5.21 -14.16 4.64
CA SER A 35 4.22 -14.69 5.58
C SER A 35 3.31 -13.61 6.19
N GLY A 36 3.67 -12.32 6.06
CA GLY A 36 2.95 -11.23 6.71
C GLY A 36 3.05 -11.26 8.24
N ALA A 37 3.91 -12.09 8.83
CA ALA A 37 4.01 -12.28 10.28
C ALA A 37 4.35 -10.97 11.01
N TYR A 38 5.11 -10.07 10.36
CA TYR A 38 5.48 -8.77 10.92
C TYR A 38 4.26 -7.89 11.25
N PHE A 39 3.12 -8.05 10.56
CA PHE A 39 1.91 -7.28 10.85
C PHE A 39 1.34 -7.55 12.24
N GLN A 40 1.62 -8.72 12.83
CA GLN A 40 1.21 -9.01 14.21
C GLN A 40 1.94 -8.10 15.22
N LYS A 41 3.18 -7.70 14.92
CA LYS A 41 3.97 -6.79 15.77
C LYS A 41 3.80 -5.33 15.37
N TRP A 42 3.80 -5.06 14.06
CA TRP A 42 3.72 -3.71 13.52
C TRP A 42 2.36 -3.05 13.78
N GLN A 43 1.26 -3.82 13.69
CA GLN A 43 -0.12 -3.39 13.90
C GLN A 43 -0.56 -2.15 13.09
N LYS A 44 0.23 -1.79 12.08
CA LYS A 44 0.00 -0.68 11.17
C LYS A 44 -0.01 -1.16 9.73
N PHE A 45 -0.65 -0.39 8.88
CA PHE A 45 -0.79 -0.69 7.46
C PHE A 45 -0.82 0.64 6.70
N ILE A 46 0.35 1.05 6.21
CA ILE A 46 0.59 2.39 5.64
C ILE A 46 0.44 2.34 4.12
N THR A 47 1.09 1.38 3.45
CA THR A 47 0.92 1.00 2.03
C THR A 47 0.48 2.18 1.15
N PRO A 48 1.41 3.13 0.91
CA PRO A 48 1.05 4.45 0.41
C PRO A 48 0.51 4.43 -1.02
N LEU A 49 0.82 3.37 -1.78
CA LEU A 49 0.41 3.27 -3.17
C LEU A 49 -0.97 2.63 -3.31
N HIS A 50 -1.47 1.89 -2.30
CA HIS A 50 -2.83 1.33 -2.25
C HIS A 50 -3.92 2.37 -1.95
N ALA A 51 -4.06 3.37 -2.81
CA ALA A 51 -5.01 4.45 -2.59
C ALA A 51 -5.75 4.89 -3.86
N TRP A 52 -7.07 5.10 -3.76
CA TRP A 52 -7.86 5.71 -4.84
C TRP A 52 -7.36 7.10 -5.21
N GLU A 53 -6.76 7.82 -4.27
CA GLU A 53 -6.10 9.09 -4.55
C GLU A 53 -4.99 8.95 -5.61
N ILE A 54 -4.24 7.84 -5.62
CA ILE A 54 -3.20 7.58 -6.63
C ILE A 54 -3.82 7.32 -8.00
N VAL A 55 -4.90 6.55 -8.06
CA VAL A 55 -5.65 6.29 -9.32
C VAL A 55 -6.09 7.61 -9.96
N ILE A 56 -6.69 8.49 -9.16
CA ILE A 56 -7.19 9.80 -9.61
C ILE A 56 -6.04 10.66 -10.10
N ILE A 57 -4.95 10.77 -9.32
CA ILE A 57 -3.77 11.54 -9.72
C ILE A 57 -3.18 11.00 -11.03
N SER A 58 -2.97 9.69 -11.16
CA SER A 58 -2.48 9.09 -12.41
C SER A 58 -3.40 9.38 -13.60
N PHE A 59 -4.72 9.29 -13.42
CA PHE A 59 -5.65 9.63 -14.49
C PHE A 59 -5.57 11.10 -14.90
N LEU A 60 -5.47 12.02 -13.94
CA LEU A 60 -5.31 13.46 -14.23
C LEU A 60 -4.00 13.76 -14.96
N LEU A 61 -2.88 13.13 -14.56
CA LEU A 61 -1.59 13.28 -15.23
C LEU A 61 -1.61 12.78 -16.68
N PHE A 62 -2.40 11.74 -16.97
CA PHE A 62 -2.69 11.33 -18.34
C PHE A 62 -3.53 12.38 -19.08
N ALA A 63 -4.59 12.88 -18.46
CA ALA A 63 -5.54 13.81 -19.08
C ALA A 63 -4.92 15.15 -19.48
N VAL A 64 -3.91 15.63 -18.74
CA VAL A 64 -3.15 16.85 -19.10
C VAL A 64 -2.01 16.59 -20.10
N SER A 65 -1.96 15.40 -20.71
CA SER A 65 -1.01 15.01 -21.77
C SER A 65 0.46 15.26 -21.42
N LEU A 66 0.86 14.96 -20.19
CA LEU A 66 2.27 15.04 -19.78
C LEU A 66 3.14 14.05 -20.57
N PRO A 67 4.47 14.29 -20.63
CA PRO A 67 5.40 13.26 -21.04
C PRO A 67 5.10 11.96 -20.28
N PHE A 68 5.19 10.82 -20.97
CA PHE A 68 4.87 9.50 -20.39
C PHE A 68 3.37 9.25 -20.10
N ALA A 69 2.44 9.97 -20.75
CA ALA A 69 0.99 9.76 -20.65
C ALA A 69 0.55 8.27 -20.65
N ASN A 70 1.14 7.45 -21.53
CA ASN A 70 0.87 6.01 -21.62
C ASN A 70 1.15 5.25 -20.32
N TYR A 71 2.18 5.64 -19.57
CA TYR A 71 2.48 5.04 -18.27
C TYR A 71 1.42 5.42 -17.25
N PHE A 72 0.98 6.68 -17.23
CA PHE A 72 -0.03 7.14 -16.27
C PHE A 72 -1.39 6.46 -16.47
N ILE A 73 -1.85 6.31 -17.72
CA ILE A 73 -3.10 5.57 -17.98
C ILE A 73 -2.94 4.08 -17.67
N ALA A 74 -1.81 3.46 -18.02
CA ALA A 74 -1.55 2.06 -17.69
C ALA A 74 -1.53 1.83 -16.17
N THR A 75 -0.88 2.71 -15.41
CA THR A 75 -0.89 2.67 -13.94
C THR A 75 -2.30 2.86 -13.39
N SER A 76 -3.05 3.85 -13.87
CA SER A 76 -4.42 4.11 -13.39
C SER A 76 -5.34 2.89 -13.61
N LEU A 77 -5.28 2.27 -14.80
CA LEU A 77 -6.06 1.07 -15.12
C LEU A 77 -5.61 -0.15 -14.31
N ALA A 78 -4.30 -0.36 -14.16
CA ALA A 78 -3.76 -1.46 -13.37
C ALA A 78 -4.18 -1.36 -11.89
N LEU A 79 -4.08 -0.17 -11.28
CA LEU A 79 -4.51 0.06 -9.91
C LEU A 79 -6.02 -0.09 -9.77
N THR A 80 -6.80 0.48 -10.69
CA THR A 80 -8.27 0.40 -10.66
C THR A 80 -8.74 -1.05 -10.73
N SER A 81 -8.25 -1.82 -11.69
CA SER A 81 -8.62 -3.24 -11.85
C SER A 81 -8.26 -4.05 -10.61
N HIS A 82 -7.05 -3.85 -10.07
CA HIS A 82 -6.60 -4.51 -8.86
C HIS A 82 -7.48 -4.18 -7.64
N TYR A 83 -7.76 -2.89 -7.40
CA TYR A 83 -8.59 -2.48 -6.27
C TYR A 83 -10.03 -2.91 -6.42
N ILE A 84 -10.58 -2.96 -7.63
CA ILE A 84 -11.91 -3.50 -7.87
C ILE A 84 -11.96 -4.96 -7.44
N VAL A 85 -10.98 -5.78 -7.86
CA VAL A 85 -10.91 -7.18 -7.43
C VAL A 85 -10.88 -7.26 -5.91
N ASP A 86 -9.95 -6.57 -5.25
CA ASP A 86 -9.86 -6.63 -3.79
C ASP A 86 -11.10 -6.06 -3.07
N TYR A 87 -11.74 -5.05 -3.66
CA TYR A 87 -12.97 -4.47 -3.15
C TYR A 87 -14.09 -5.51 -3.11
N PHE A 88 -14.13 -6.47 -4.03
CA PHE A 88 -15.17 -7.50 -4.03
C PHE A 88 -14.72 -8.82 -3.38
N THR A 89 -13.43 -9.14 -3.38
CA THR A 89 -12.93 -10.44 -2.87
C THR A 89 -12.49 -10.40 -1.41
N ASN A 90 -11.96 -9.27 -0.93
CA ASN A 90 -11.41 -9.18 0.42
C ASN A 90 -12.41 -8.57 1.41
N ASN A 91 -12.51 -9.16 2.61
CA ASN A 91 -13.33 -8.62 3.70
C ASN A 91 -12.60 -7.49 4.44
N VAL A 92 -12.32 -6.41 3.72
CA VAL A 92 -11.67 -5.20 4.23
C VAL A 92 -12.66 -4.04 4.24
N ASN A 93 -12.46 -3.11 5.17
CA ASN A 93 -13.15 -1.84 5.20
C ASN A 93 -12.85 -1.06 3.91
N LYS A 94 -13.87 -0.85 3.09
CA LYS A 94 -13.74 -0.22 1.78
C LYS A 94 -13.20 1.22 1.85
N LYS A 95 -13.44 1.91 2.98
CA LYS A 95 -12.87 3.25 3.21
C LYS A 95 -11.35 3.22 3.37
N ALA A 96 -10.76 2.06 3.69
CA ALA A 96 -9.32 1.92 3.83
C ALA A 96 -8.55 2.07 2.51
N TYR A 97 -9.21 1.97 1.35
CA TYR A 97 -8.62 2.31 0.05
C TYR A 97 -8.40 3.80 -0.15
N PHE A 98 -8.74 4.64 0.84
CA PHE A 98 -8.38 6.06 0.83
C PHE A 98 -7.23 6.27 1.81
N ILE A 99 -6.11 6.80 1.32
CA ILE A 99 -4.97 7.07 2.21
C ILE A 99 -5.30 8.15 3.24
N THR A 100 -6.16 9.10 2.86
CA THR A 100 -6.69 10.11 3.77
C THR A 100 -7.49 9.51 4.92
N TYR A 101 -8.30 8.47 4.66
CA TYR A 101 -9.01 7.72 5.69
C TYR A 101 -8.03 6.97 6.61
N ARG A 102 -7.04 6.29 6.03
CA ARG A 102 -6.00 5.58 6.82
C ARG A 102 -5.20 6.53 7.69
N ALA A 103 -4.82 7.69 7.18
CA ALA A 103 -4.12 8.73 7.94
C ALA A 103 -4.97 9.25 9.11
N LYS A 104 -6.26 9.55 8.88
CA LYS A 104 -7.20 9.94 9.96
C LYS A 104 -7.32 8.86 11.05
N ASN A 105 -7.22 7.59 10.67
CA ASN A 105 -7.23 6.46 11.59
C ASN A 105 -5.82 6.04 12.08
N LYS A 106 -4.79 6.87 11.86
CA LYS A 106 -3.40 6.59 12.28
C LYS A 106 -2.84 5.26 11.75
N PHE A 107 -3.34 4.81 10.61
CA PHE A 107 -2.92 3.59 9.90
C PHE A 107 -3.07 2.29 10.71
N VAL A 108 -3.91 2.25 11.73
CA VAL A 108 -4.06 1.05 12.58
C VAL A 108 -4.73 -0.08 11.81
N LYS A 109 -4.19 -1.31 11.91
CA LYS A 109 -4.69 -2.49 11.20
C LYS A 109 -6.20 -2.72 11.41
N LYS A 110 -6.67 -2.56 12.65
CA LYS A 110 -8.10 -2.70 13.02
C LYS A 110 -9.06 -1.79 12.26
N ALA A 111 -8.60 -0.67 11.73
CA ALA A 111 -9.44 0.26 10.95
C ALA A 111 -9.63 -0.21 9.50
N ILE A 112 -8.82 -1.17 9.06
CA ILE A 112 -8.72 -1.67 7.69
C ILE A 112 -9.32 -3.07 7.57
N ALA A 113 -8.93 -3.97 8.46
CA ALA A 113 -9.43 -5.34 8.49
C ALA A 113 -9.66 -5.74 9.95
N ARG A 114 -10.76 -6.47 10.19
CA ARG A 114 -11.04 -7.07 11.50
C ARG A 114 -10.31 -8.39 11.63
#